data_AF-A0A2V9XVJ5-F1
#
_entry.id   AF-A0A2V9XVJ5-F1
#
_cell.length_a   1.000
_cell.length_b   1.000
_cell.length_c   1.000
_cell.angle_alpha   90.00
_cell.angle_beta   90.00
_cell.angle_gamma   90.00
#
_symmetry.space_group_name_H-M   'P 1'
#
loop_
_entity.id
_entity.type
_entity.pdbx_description
1 polymer ?
#
loop_
_entity_poly.entity_id
_entity_poly.type
_entity_poly.pdbx_seq_one_letter_code
_entity_poly.pdbx_strand_id
1 'polypeptide(L)'
;MVVNKCLAFLFCLLVPLPVLAAQRVSARPKPAMDTGDQESIRQIIDMEHQAREASLRRDVEFSQRILAEDYVAITPLGQVTTKQDTVSARKSGQLKYDLINVTDMVVRVYGDTAVVTARADVKGHQLGEDFSGPYRYTRVWVRRTGHWLAVSYQATVTQ
;
A
#
# COMPACT_ATOMS: atom_id res chain seq x y z
N MET A 1 5.38 -76.20 -48.39
CA MET A 1 6.58 -75.38 -48.64
C MET A 1 6.77 -74.46 -47.45
N VAL A 2 7.91 -74.58 -46.79
CA VAL A 2 8.33 -73.72 -45.67
C VAL A 2 8.73 -72.33 -46.20
N VAL A 3 8.60 -71.30 -45.35
CA VAL A 3 9.44 -70.09 -45.16
C VAL A 3 8.54 -68.86 -44.95
N ASN A 4 8.76 -67.88 -44.07
CA ASN A 4 9.46 -67.67 -42.80
C ASN A 4 9.23 -66.17 -42.48
N LYS A 5 8.92 -65.84 -41.22
CA LYS A 5 9.19 -64.57 -40.49
C LYS A 5 8.90 -63.21 -41.16
N CYS A 6 8.08 -62.39 -40.49
CA CYS A 6 8.65 -61.31 -39.68
C CYS A 6 7.60 -60.68 -38.75
N LEU A 7 8.05 -60.49 -37.52
CA LEU A 7 7.34 -60.01 -36.35
C LEU A 7 7.34 -58.47 -36.37
N ALA A 8 6.19 -57.84 -36.22
CA ALA A 8 6.10 -56.43 -35.86
C ALA A 8 4.98 -56.27 -34.82
N PHE A 9 5.36 -56.34 -33.55
CA PHE A 9 4.51 -55.95 -32.43
C PHE A 9 4.33 -54.43 -32.48
N LEU A 10 3.15 -53.96 -32.88
CA LEU A 10 2.73 -52.58 -32.64
C LEU A 10 2.19 -52.50 -31.20
N PHE A 11 3.06 -52.16 -30.25
CA PHE A 11 2.65 -51.82 -28.89
C PHE A 11 2.03 -50.41 -28.93
N CYS A 12 0.70 -50.32 -29.02
CA CYS A 12 -0.02 -49.07 -28.77
C CYS A 12 0.13 -48.74 -27.28
N LEU A 13 1.11 -47.88 -26.95
CA LEU A 13 1.23 -47.27 -25.63
C LEU A 13 0.02 -46.34 -25.41
N LEU A 14 -1.01 -46.87 -24.75
CA LEU A 14 -2.04 -46.10 -24.08
C LEU A 14 -1.37 -45.34 -22.92
N VAL A 15 -0.95 -44.11 -23.18
CA VAL A 15 -0.51 -43.19 -22.13
C VAL A 15 -1.76 -42.80 -21.34
N PRO A 16 -1.88 -43.10 -20.03
CA PRO A 16 -3.00 -42.61 -19.25
C PRO A 16 -2.86 -41.10 -19.12
N LEU A 17 -3.79 -40.35 -19.71
CA LEU A 17 -3.94 -38.93 -19.43
C LEU A 17 -4.15 -38.79 -17.91
N PRO A 18 -3.33 -37.99 -17.20
CA PRO A 18 -3.58 -37.73 -15.81
C PRO A 18 -4.93 -37.00 -15.73
N VAL A 19 -5.93 -37.67 -15.18
CA VAL A 19 -7.17 -37.02 -14.77
C VAL A 19 -6.74 -36.02 -13.71
N LEU A 20 -6.59 -34.76 -14.13
CA LEU A 20 -6.44 -33.64 -13.22
C LEU A 20 -7.77 -33.59 -12.45
N ALA A 21 -7.81 -34.29 -11.31
CA ALA A 21 -8.86 -34.08 -10.34
C ALA A 21 -8.76 -32.60 -9.98
N ALA A 22 -9.65 -31.79 -10.57
CA ALA A 22 -9.78 -30.40 -10.22
C ALA A 22 -10.13 -30.38 -8.73
N GLN A 23 -9.10 -30.23 -7.89
CA GLN A 23 -9.30 -29.91 -6.50
C GLN A 23 -10.11 -28.64 -6.54
N ARG A 24 -11.37 -28.72 -6.11
CA ARG A 24 -12.15 -27.54 -5.79
C ARG A 24 -11.33 -26.84 -4.73
N VAL A 25 -10.57 -25.82 -5.14
CA VAL A 25 -10.11 -24.80 -4.22
C VAL A 25 -11.41 -24.24 -3.65
N SER A 26 -11.76 -24.71 -2.46
CA SER A 26 -12.84 -24.13 -1.70
C SER A 26 -12.41 -22.69 -1.47
N ALA A 27 -13.01 -21.78 -2.23
CA ALA A 27 -12.91 -20.37 -1.95
C ALA A 27 -13.51 -20.20 -0.56
N ARG A 28 -12.64 -20.16 0.47
CA ARG A 28 -13.07 -19.80 1.81
C ARG A 28 -13.82 -18.48 1.67
N PRO A 29 -15.06 -18.38 2.15
CA PRO A 29 -15.75 -17.10 2.20
C PRO A 29 -14.81 -16.11 2.86
N LYS A 30 -14.55 -14.96 2.21
CA LYS A 30 -13.86 -13.84 2.86
C LYS A 30 -14.65 -13.59 4.15
N PRO A 31 -14.06 -13.75 5.35
CA PRO A 31 -14.80 -13.54 6.58
C PRO A 31 -15.42 -12.15 6.52
N ALA A 32 -16.64 -12.00 7.02
CA ALA A 32 -17.15 -10.69 7.40
C ALA A 32 -16.06 -10.02 8.26
N MET A 33 -15.76 -8.74 8.00
CA MET A 33 -14.65 -8.04 8.66
C MET A 33 -14.74 -8.25 10.17
N ASP A 34 -13.66 -8.74 10.78
CA ASP A 34 -13.61 -8.95 12.22
C ASP A 34 -13.79 -7.60 12.95
N THR A 35 -14.38 -7.63 14.14
CA THR A 35 -14.59 -6.43 14.96
C THR A 35 -13.26 -5.71 15.24
N GLY A 36 -12.17 -6.48 15.38
CA GLY A 36 -10.80 -5.94 15.51
C GLY A 36 -10.30 -5.21 14.26
N ASP A 37 -10.67 -5.69 13.06
CA ASP A 37 -10.35 -5.00 11.80
C ASP A 37 -11.15 -3.70 11.68
N GLN A 38 -12.42 -3.68 12.11
CA GLN A 38 -13.24 -2.46 12.09
C GLN A 38 -12.66 -1.35 12.96
N GLU A 39 -12.26 -1.68 14.19
CA GLU A 39 -11.64 -0.70 15.09
C GLU A 39 -10.29 -0.23 14.53
N SER A 40 -9.49 -1.13 13.96
CA SER A 40 -8.22 -0.77 13.30
C SER A 40 -8.45 0.17 12.12
N ILE A 41 -9.46 -0.10 11.28
CA ILE A 41 -9.82 0.78 10.16
C ILE A 41 -10.21 2.16 10.67
N ARG A 42 -11.05 2.23 11.71
CA ARG A 42 -11.49 3.51 12.32
C ARG A 42 -10.30 4.32 12.84
N GLN A 43 -9.39 3.68 13.57
CA GLN A 43 -8.17 4.31 14.08
C GLN A 43 -7.29 4.86 12.96
N ILE A 44 -7.10 4.09 11.88
CA ILE A 44 -6.29 4.53 10.73
C ILE A 44 -6.93 5.71 10.01
N ILE A 45 -8.26 5.70 9.82
CA ILE A 45 -9.00 6.84 9.24
C ILE A 45 -8.79 8.10 10.09
N ASP A 46 -8.95 7.98 11.42
CA ASP A 46 -8.75 9.11 12.33
C ASP A 46 -7.30 9.64 12.28
N MET A 47 -6.31 8.74 12.17
CA MET A 47 -4.90 9.11 12.03
C MET A 47 -4.58 9.76 10.68
N GLU A 48 -5.22 9.33 9.58
CA GLU A 48 -5.09 9.98 8.27
C GLU A 48 -5.63 11.41 8.31
N HIS A 49 -6.79 11.63 8.96
CA HIS A 49 -7.34 12.97 9.18
C HIS A 49 -6.41 13.85 10.02
N GLN A 50 -5.87 13.31 11.13
CA GLN A 50 -4.90 14.04 11.96
C GLN A 50 -3.62 14.36 11.17
N ALA A 51 -3.13 13.44 10.32
CA ALA A 51 -1.96 13.66 9.49
C ALA A 51 -2.17 14.75 8.43
N ARG A 52 -3.38 14.84 7.87
CA ARG A 52 -3.80 15.95 6.99
C ARG A 52 -3.74 17.28 7.74
N GLU A 53 -4.39 17.38 8.90
CA GLU A 53 -4.41 18.61 9.71
C GLU A 53 -3.02 19.02 10.19
N ALA A 54 -2.20 18.05 10.59
CA ALA A 54 -0.81 18.26 10.96
C ALA A 54 0.02 18.78 9.78
N SER A 55 -0.24 18.30 8.57
CA SER A 55 0.46 18.78 7.37
C SER A 55 0.09 20.22 7.02
N LEU A 56 -1.20 20.58 7.11
CA LEU A 56 -1.68 21.96 6.92
C LEU A 56 -1.10 22.93 7.97
N ARG A 57 -1.03 22.51 9.24
CA ARG A 57 -0.50 23.33 10.34
C ARG A 57 1.01 23.29 10.50
N ARG A 58 1.72 22.51 9.67
CA ARG A 58 3.15 22.21 9.79
C ARG A 58 3.53 21.69 11.19
N ASP A 59 2.70 20.82 11.76
CA ASP A 59 2.94 20.20 13.06
C ASP A 59 4.10 19.18 12.99
N VAL A 60 5.27 19.65 13.41
CA VAL A 60 6.52 18.89 13.41
C VAL A 60 6.47 17.78 14.46
N GLU A 61 5.89 18.04 15.63
CA GLU A 61 5.82 17.09 16.73
C GLU A 61 4.94 15.90 16.38
N PHE A 62 3.79 16.15 15.74
CA PHE A 62 2.94 15.08 15.23
C PHE A 62 3.72 14.17 14.28
N SER A 63 4.47 14.76 13.34
CA SER A 63 5.30 14.01 12.39
C SER A 63 6.36 13.16 13.11
N GLN A 64 7.01 13.69 14.15
CA GLN A 64 7.99 12.94 14.93
C GLN A 64 7.38 11.74 15.67
N ARG A 65 6.14 11.87 16.15
CA ARG A 65 5.42 10.80 16.87
C ARG A 65 4.90 9.70 15.95
N ILE A 66 4.35 10.05 14.79
CA ILE A 66 3.62 9.09 13.94
C ILE A 66 4.49 8.39 12.90
N LEU A 67 5.63 8.97 12.52
CA LEU A 67 6.54 8.36 11.57
C LEU A 67 7.46 7.38 12.31
N ALA A 68 7.54 6.15 11.81
CA ALA A 68 8.48 5.16 12.30
C ALA A 68 9.94 5.60 12.05
N GLU A 69 10.88 5.10 12.85
CA GLU A 69 12.30 5.46 12.70
C GLU A 69 12.87 5.03 11.33
N ASP A 70 12.41 3.89 10.82
CA ASP A 70 12.71 3.32 9.50
C ASP A 70 11.75 3.81 8.40
N TYR A 71 11.04 4.92 8.62
CA TYR A 71 10.09 5.45 7.65
C TYR A 71 10.77 5.86 6.34
N VAL A 72 10.17 5.42 5.23
CA VAL A 72 10.58 5.80 3.88
C VAL A 72 9.40 6.37 3.10
N ALA A 73 9.56 7.58 2.57
CA ALA A 73 8.64 8.17 1.61
C ALA A 73 9.24 8.23 0.21
N ILE A 74 8.38 8.10 -0.80
CA ILE A 74 8.71 8.34 -2.20
C ILE A 74 7.85 9.52 -2.68
N THR A 75 8.51 10.62 -3.06
CA THR A 75 7.82 11.82 -3.56
C THR A 75 7.22 11.55 -4.94
N PRO A 76 6.31 12.40 -5.43
CA PRO A 76 5.79 12.31 -6.79
C PRO A 76 6.86 12.37 -7.89
N LEU A 77 8.06 12.87 -7.57
CA LEU A 77 9.23 12.92 -8.46
C LEU A 77 10.13 11.68 -8.33
N GLY A 78 9.73 10.67 -7.56
CA GLY A 78 10.48 9.44 -7.34
C GLY A 78 11.64 9.56 -6.34
N GLN A 79 11.77 10.71 -5.66
CA GLN A 79 12.83 10.91 -4.67
C GLN A 79 12.48 10.15 -3.38
N VAL A 80 13.47 9.45 -2.82
CA VAL A 80 13.35 8.76 -1.55
C VAL A 80 13.68 9.72 -0.41
N THR A 81 12.82 9.81 0.61
CA THR A 81 13.02 10.66 1.78
C THR A 81 12.82 9.87 3.08
N THR A 82 13.61 10.24 4.09
CA THR A 82 13.56 9.62 5.42
C THR A 82 12.58 10.36 6.36
N LYS A 83 12.42 9.84 7.57
CA LYS A 83 11.77 10.57 8.67
C LYS A 83 12.44 11.91 8.93
N GLN A 84 13.77 11.96 9.05
CA GLN A 84 14.48 13.21 9.34
C GLN A 84 14.29 14.24 8.23
N ASP A 85 14.31 13.83 6.95
CA ASP A 85 14.09 14.73 5.82
C ASP A 85 12.67 15.32 5.85
N THR A 86 11.67 14.46 6.08
CA THR A 86 10.26 14.85 6.15
C THR A 86 9.99 15.83 7.29
N VAL A 87 10.58 15.58 8.46
CA VAL A 87 10.47 16.46 9.64
C VAL A 87 11.19 17.79 9.38
N SER A 88 12.37 17.75 8.76
CA SER A 88 13.19 18.94 8.48
C SER A 88 12.54 19.86 7.44
N ALA A 89 12.00 19.30 6.35
CA ALA A 89 11.29 20.06 5.32
C ALA A 89 10.04 20.77 5.85
N ARG A 90 9.34 20.14 6.82
CA ARG A 90 8.20 20.75 7.51
C ARG A 90 8.64 21.84 8.49
N LYS A 91 9.72 21.60 9.26
CA LYS A 91 10.28 22.55 10.24
C LYS A 91 10.83 23.81 9.58
N SER A 92 11.51 23.68 8.44
CA SER A 92 12.08 24.83 7.72
C SER A 92 11.02 25.74 7.11
N GLY A 93 9.77 25.27 6.99
CA GLY A 93 8.69 25.97 6.31
C GLY A 93 8.85 26.03 4.80
N GLN A 94 9.89 25.37 4.25
CA GLN A 94 10.11 25.27 2.81
C GLN A 94 8.99 24.50 2.13
N LEU A 95 8.39 23.53 2.82
CA LEU A 95 7.17 22.84 2.40
C LEU A 95 5.96 23.47 3.10
N LYS A 96 5.05 24.04 2.31
CA LYS A 96 3.79 24.61 2.80
C LYS A 96 2.62 24.06 2.01
N TYR A 97 1.62 23.58 2.74
CA TYR A 97 0.32 23.21 2.18
C TYR A 97 -0.70 24.31 2.50
N ASP A 98 -1.38 24.79 1.47
CA ASP A 98 -2.51 25.71 1.61
C ASP A 98 -3.85 24.95 1.58
N LEU A 99 -3.89 23.82 0.85
CA LEU A 99 -5.05 22.92 0.77
C LEU A 99 -4.58 21.47 0.62
N ILE A 100 -5.28 20.55 1.28
CA ILE A 100 -5.22 19.12 0.99
C ILE A 100 -6.66 18.61 1.01
N ASN A 101 -7.25 18.21 -0.09
CA ASN A 101 -8.60 17.63 -0.11
C ASN A 101 -8.51 16.13 -0.38
N VAL A 102 -8.74 15.30 0.63
CA VAL A 102 -8.61 13.84 0.52
C VAL A 102 -9.95 13.21 0.16
N THR A 103 -9.97 12.41 -0.89
CA THR A 103 -11.16 11.69 -1.38
C THR A 103 -10.81 10.24 -1.71
N ASP A 104 -11.82 9.39 -1.88
CA ASP A 104 -11.65 7.97 -2.24
C ASP A 104 -10.68 7.19 -1.34
N MET A 105 -10.67 7.51 -0.05
CA MET A 105 -9.82 6.82 0.92
C MET A 105 -10.33 5.40 1.17
N VAL A 106 -9.45 4.44 0.94
CA VAL A 106 -9.70 3.02 1.18
C VAL A 106 -8.63 2.50 2.13
N VAL A 107 -9.06 1.86 3.22
CA VAL A 107 -8.19 1.23 4.20
C VAL A 107 -8.35 -0.29 4.11
N ARG A 108 -7.22 -1.00 4.05
CA ARG A 108 -7.18 -2.46 4.11
C ARG A 108 -6.26 -2.88 5.25
N VAL A 109 -6.74 -3.75 6.13
CA VAL A 109 -5.99 -4.24 7.30
C VAL A 109 -5.57 -5.68 7.07
N TYR A 110 -4.34 -6.01 7.50
CA TYR A 110 -3.71 -7.31 7.44
C TYR A 110 -2.96 -7.54 8.77
N GLY A 111 -3.67 -8.01 9.79
CA GLY A 111 -3.12 -8.11 11.14
C GLY A 111 -2.63 -6.74 11.64
N ASP A 112 -1.34 -6.66 11.97
CA ASP A 112 -0.70 -5.42 12.46
C ASP A 112 -0.27 -4.46 11.35
N THR A 113 -0.74 -4.63 10.11
CA THR A 113 -0.44 -3.74 8.99
C THR A 113 -1.72 -3.16 8.40
N ALA A 114 -1.73 -1.86 8.12
CA ALA A 114 -2.80 -1.21 7.38
C ALA A 114 -2.24 -0.51 6.13
N VAL A 115 -2.90 -0.71 5.00
CA VAL A 115 -2.58 -0.06 3.73
C VAL A 115 -3.71 0.89 3.39
N VAL A 116 -3.38 2.18 3.34
CA VAL A 116 -4.28 3.26 2.92
C VAL A 116 -3.96 3.60 1.48
N THR A 117 -4.98 3.73 0.65
CA THR A 117 -4.88 4.39 -0.66
C THR A 117 -5.93 5.47 -0.77
N ALA A 118 -5.59 6.65 -1.26
CA ALA A 118 -6.56 7.75 -1.43
C ALA A 118 -6.17 8.68 -2.59
N ARG A 119 -7.13 9.48 -3.04
CA ARG A 119 -6.88 10.65 -3.89
C ARG A 119 -6.67 11.88 -3.01
N ALA A 120 -5.87 12.83 -3.49
CA ALA A 120 -5.68 14.11 -2.83
C ALA A 120 -5.55 15.23 -3.87
N ASP A 121 -6.44 16.22 -3.82
CA ASP A 121 -6.22 17.49 -4.52
C ASP A 121 -5.45 18.42 -3.59
N VAL A 122 -4.26 18.83 -4.01
CA VAL A 122 -3.33 19.60 -3.16
C VAL A 122 -3.10 20.98 -3.75
N LYS A 123 -3.01 21.99 -2.87
CA LYS A 123 -2.41 23.28 -3.18
C LYS A 123 -1.28 23.56 -2.21
N GLY A 124 -0.12 23.94 -2.73
CA GLY A 124 1.04 24.19 -1.89
C GLY A 124 2.29 24.56 -2.66
N HIS A 125 3.29 24.98 -1.91
CA HIS A 125 4.58 25.42 -2.44
C HIS A 125 5.72 24.69 -1.73
N GLN A 126 6.73 24.29 -2.51
CA GLN A 126 7.97 23.74 -1.99
C GLN A 126 9.16 24.52 -2.55
N LEU A 127 9.97 25.11 -1.66
CA LEU A 127 11.11 25.96 -2.06
C LEU A 127 10.71 27.12 -3.00
N GLY A 128 9.47 27.60 -2.89
CA GLY A 128 8.92 28.66 -3.75
C GLY A 128 8.26 28.15 -5.04
N GLU A 129 8.48 26.89 -5.41
CA GLU A 129 7.87 26.28 -6.58
C GLU A 129 6.48 25.72 -6.24
N ASP A 130 5.50 25.97 -7.11
CA ASP A 130 4.15 25.42 -6.99
C ASP A 130 4.15 23.93 -7.30
N PHE A 131 3.56 23.13 -6.42
CA PHE A 131 3.31 21.70 -6.66
C PHE A 131 1.81 21.37 -6.57
N SER A 132 0.94 22.36 -6.78
CA SER A 132 -0.51 22.14 -6.77
C SER A 132 -0.93 21.15 -7.85
N GLY A 133 -1.85 20.25 -7.52
CA GLY A 133 -2.34 19.26 -8.48
C GLY A 133 -3.07 18.08 -7.84
N PRO A 134 -3.62 17.18 -8.66
CA PRO A 134 -4.26 15.96 -8.22
C PRO A 134 -3.23 14.83 -8.04
N TYR A 135 -3.29 14.19 -6.88
CA TYR A 135 -2.41 13.10 -6.50
C TYR A 135 -3.20 11.83 -6.17
N ARG A 136 -2.53 10.68 -6.32
CA ARG A 136 -2.90 9.46 -5.61
C ARG A 136 -1.76 9.08 -4.68
N TYR A 137 -2.09 8.66 -3.47
CA TYR A 137 -1.08 8.20 -2.52
C TYR A 137 -1.41 6.84 -1.94
N THR A 138 -0.35 6.15 -1.51
CA THR A 138 -0.40 4.98 -0.64
C THR A 138 0.34 5.32 0.65
N ARG A 139 -0.26 5.03 1.81
CA ARG A 139 0.44 5.06 3.10
C ARG A 139 0.33 3.70 3.77
N VAL A 140 1.43 3.20 4.28
CA VAL A 140 1.48 1.94 5.04
C VAL A 140 1.75 2.25 6.49
N TRP A 141 0.88 1.71 7.34
CA TRP A 141 0.97 1.78 8.78
C TRP A 141 1.27 0.41 9.35
N VAL A 142 2.11 0.35 10.38
CA VAL A 142 2.38 -0.88 11.13
C VAL A 142 2.16 -0.60 12.61
N ARG A 143 1.44 -1.49 13.27
CA ARG A 143 1.24 -1.45 14.72
C ARG A 143 2.48 -2.03 15.40
N ARG A 144 3.22 -1.18 16.13
CA ARG A 144 4.40 -1.57 16.92
C ARG A 144 4.14 -1.22 18.38
N THR A 145 4.35 -2.18 19.28
CA THR A 145 4.13 -2.01 20.72
C THR A 145 2.79 -1.34 21.05
N GLY A 146 1.71 -1.73 20.35
CA GLY A 146 0.37 -1.18 20.56
C GLY A 146 0.05 0.14 19.85
N HIS A 147 1.02 0.76 19.16
CA HIS A 147 0.84 2.04 18.47
C HIS A 147 1.03 1.91 16.96
N TRP A 148 0.14 2.52 16.19
CA TRP A 148 0.30 2.62 14.74
C TRP A 148 1.37 3.65 14.40
N LEU A 149 2.30 3.26 13.54
CA LEU A 149 3.33 4.14 12.98
C LEU A 149 3.32 4.02 11.46
N ALA A 150 3.41 5.14 10.77
CA ALA A 150 3.59 5.15 9.33
C ALA A 150 5.02 4.69 9.03
N VAL A 151 5.15 3.63 8.24
CA VAL A 151 6.45 3.07 7.83
C VAL A 151 6.76 3.38 6.37
N SER A 152 5.74 3.64 5.55
CA SER A 152 5.93 4.01 4.15
C SER A 152 4.86 4.96 3.64
N TYR A 153 5.26 5.82 2.71
CA TYR A 153 4.36 6.66 1.94
C TYR A 153 4.85 6.78 0.50
N GLN A 154 3.95 6.78 -0.46
CA GLN A 154 4.27 7.13 -1.84
C GLN A 154 3.14 7.94 -2.42
N ALA A 155 3.48 9.00 -3.16
CA ALA A 155 2.52 9.76 -3.95
C ALA A 155 2.90 9.74 -5.44
N THR A 156 1.92 9.94 -6.29
CA THR A 156 2.10 10.05 -7.74
C THR A 156 1.14 11.10 -8.29
N VAL A 157 1.61 11.96 -9.19
CA VAL A 157 0.78 12.92 -9.91
C VAL A 157 -0.18 12.14 -10.81
N THR A 158 -1.45 12.54 -10.86
CA THR A 158 -2.49 11.85 -11.65
C THR A 158 -3.03 12.70 -12.80
N GLN A 159 -2.33 13.78 -13.13
CA GLN A 159 -2.58 14.67 -14.25
C GLN A 159 -1.62 14.38 -15.40
#